data_AF-A0A8H3DVQ8-F1
#
_entry.id   AF-A0A8H3DVQ8-F1
#
_cell.length_a   1.000
_cell.length_b   1.000
_cell.length_c   1.000
_cell.angle_alpha   90.00
_cell.angle_beta   90.00
_cell.angle_gamma   90.00
#
_symmetry.space_group_name_H-M   'P 1'
#
loop_
_entity.id
_entity.type
_entity.pdbx_description
1 polymer ?
#
loop_
_entity_poly.entity_id
_entity_poly.type
_entity_poly.pdbx_seq_one_letter_code
_entity_poly.pdbx_strand_id
1 'polypeptide(L)'
;MEEACEYIEKVVNEAIKQRPRYPLEWAGAEGSRSEIPQWRPNVAAANCYRGAKEAVGYHSDQMTYLGPYPTIASLSLGTTREFRVREVIPKENSAQREARTFIVPLPHNSLVIMHPPCQEHFKHTIPSQRTIDMFRPPFPPNAEPSNARINITFRFYRPDFKPNTTPRCACGDPCVLRADMKGKWASREQNSKGNEDIKYFWQCYSGAQNEGKSCGHWSLMDIDKEGRGPVIGTGS
;
A
#
# COMPACT_ATOMS: atom_id res chain seq x y z
N MET A 1 3.55 -3.77 -21.50
CA MET A 1 3.34 -3.21 -20.15
C MET A 1 1.91 -2.69 -20.01
N GLU A 2 1.42 -1.93 -20.99
CA GLU A 2 0.03 -1.44 -21.05
C GLU A 2 -0.99 -2.59 -20.99
N GLU A 3 -0.80 -3.65 -21.77
CA GLU A 3 -1.63 -4.86 -21.73
C GLU A 3 -1.69 -5.51 -20.33
N ALA A 4 -0.55 -5.56 -19.61
CA ALA A 4 -0.53 -6.08 -18.24
C ALA A 4 -1.35 -5.18 -17.30
N CYS A 5 -1.33 -3.86 -17.49
CA CYS A 5 -2.16 -2.94 -16.73
C CYS A 5 -3.65 -3.23 -16.94
N GLU A 6 -4.10 -3.53 -18.16
CA GLU A 6 -5.51 -3.85 -18.44
C GLU A 6 -5.97 -5.13 -17.73
N TYR A 7 -5.18 -6.20 -17.79
CA TYR A 7 -5.50 -7.45 -17.10
C TYR A 7 -5.55 -7.27 -15.59
N ILE A 8 -4.55 -6.58 -15.02
CA ILE A 8 -4.48 -6.34 -13.58
C ILE A 8 -5.61 -5.41 -13.13
N GLU A 9 -5.91 -4.36 -13.90
CA GLU A 9 -7.04 -3.47 -13.64
C GLU A 9 -8.35 -4.25 -13.54
N LYS A 10 -8.65 -5.09 -14.53
CA LYS A 10 -9.87 -5.89 -14.54
C LYS A 10 -9.97 -6.78 -13.29
N VAL A 11 -8.92 -7.55 -12.99
CA VAL A 11 -8.90 -8.49 -11.86
C VAL A 11 -9.05 -7.74 -10.53
N VAL A 12 -8.36 -6.61 -10.35
CA VAL A 12 -8.43 -5.82 -9.12
C VAL A 12 -9.81 -5.20 -8.92
N ASN A 13 -10.41 -4.64 -9.98
CA ASN A 13 -11.77 -4.07 -9.87
C ASN A 13 -12.81 -5.16 -9.57
N GLU A 14 -12.70 -6.36 -10.15
CA GLU A 14 -13.56 -7.48 -9.78
C GLU A 14 -13.39 -7.87 -8.31
N ALA A 15 -12.15 -7.94 -7.80
CA ALA A 15 -11.89 -8.22 -6.38
C ALA A 15 -12.45 -7.13 -5.44
N ILE A 16 -12.39 -5.86 -5.83
CA ILE A 16 -12.95 -4.74 -5.07
C ILE A 16 -14.48 -4.86 -4.94
N LYS A 17 -15.18 -5.30 -5.99
CA LYS A 17 -16.65 -5.48 -5.97
C LYS A 17 -17.12 -6.56 -4.98
N GLN A 18 -16.26 -7.50 -4.60
CA GLN A 18 -16.61 -8.64 -3.73
C GLN A 18 -16.57 -8.31 -2.24
N ARG A 19 -16.33 -7.05 -1.85
CA ARG A 19 -16.22 -6.65 -0.44
C ARG A 19 -16.92 -5.32 -0.16
N PRO A 20 -17.35 -5.09 1.10
CA PRO A 20 -17.68 -3.73 1.53
C PRO A 20 -16.45 -2.83 1.43
N ARG A 21 -16.71 -1.53 1.24
CA ARG A 21 -15.68 -0.52 1.03
C ARG A 21 -15.66 0.48 2.18
N TYR A 22 -14.46 0.94 2.54
CA TYR A 22 -14.25 1.92 3.59
C TYR A 22 -14.61 3.34 3.10
N PRO A 23 -15.08 4.23 4.02
CA PRO A 23 -15.55 5.57 3.67
C PRO A 23 -14.55 6.41 2.85
N LEU A 24 -13.26 6.36 3.15
CA LEU A 24 -12.25 7.19 2.47
C LEU A 24 -11.63 6.53 1.22
N GLU A 25 -12.10 5.35 0.82
CA GLU A 25 -11.68 4.74 -0.45
C GLU A 25 -12.17 5.57 -1.65
N TRP A 26 -11.34 5.64 -2.69
CA TRP A 26 -11.65 6.36 -3.94
C TRP A 26 -12.93 5.87 -4.62
N ALA A 27 -13.94 6.73 -4.80
CA ALA A 27 -15.23 6.29 -5.34
C ALA A 27 -15.22 5.99 -6.85
N GLY A 28 -14.23 6.51 -7.59
CA GLY A 28 -14.32 6.65 -9.05
C GLY A 28 -14.71 8.09 -9.43
N ALA A 29 -14.35 8.56 -10.63
CA ALA A 29 -14.67 9.93 -11.04
C ALA A 29 -16.20 10.14 -11.19
N GLU A 30 -16.73 11.26 -10.66
CA GLU A 30 -18.14 11.64 -10.83
C GLU A 30 -18.53 11.76 -12.31
N GLY A 31 -19.76 11.33 -12.65
CA GLY A 31 -20.30 11.37 -14.01
C GLY A 31 -20.10 10.09 -14.84
N SER A 32 -19.32 9.13 -14.36
CA SER A 32 -19.19 7.82 -15.00
C SER A 32 -20.40 6.94 -14.66
N ARG A 33 -21.40 6.95 -15.55
CA ARG A 33 -22.19 5.74 -15.82
C ARG A 33 -21.20 4.62 -16.14
N SER A 34 -20.90 3.75 -15.18
CA SER A 34 -20.35 2.39 -15.40
C SER A 34 -19.03 2.20 -16.19
N GLU A 35 -18.34 3.25 -16.67
CA GLU A 35 -17.22 3.09 -17.64
C GLU A 35 -15.83 3.51 -17.13
N ILE A 36 -15.69 4.29 -16.05
CA ILE A 36 -14.37 4.61 -15.47
C ILE A 36 -14.07 3.64 -14.32
N PRO A 37 -12.94 2.90 -14.36
CA PRO A 37 -12.59 1.89 -13.35
C PRO A 37 -12.41 2.52 -11.95
N GLN A 38 -12.89 1.81 -10.92
CA GLN A 38 -12.78 2.22 -9.51
C GLN A 38 -11.33 2.19 -9.01
N TRP A 39 -10.47 1.44 -9.69
CA TRP A 39 -9.03 1.41 -9.47
C TRP A 39 -8.33 1.29 -10.82
N ARG A 40 -7.34 2.15 -11.10
CA ARG A 40 -6.56 2.10 -12.34
C ARG A 40 -5.07 2.13 -12.04
N PRO A 41 -4.28 1.15 -12.48
CA PRO A 41 -2.85 1.19 -12.29
C PRO A 41 -2.25 2.28 -13.20
N ASN A 42 -1.78 3.37 -12.60
CA ASN A 42 -1.08 4.44 -13.32
C ASN A 42 0.41 4.50 -12.97
N VAL A 43 0.87 3.67 -12.03
CA VAL A 43 2.28 3.49 -11.71
C VAL A 43 2.55 2.00 -11.49
N ALA A 44 3.66 1.52 -12.04
CA ALA A 44 4.14 0.17 -11.82
C ALA A 44 5.65 0.19 -11.57
N ALA A 45 6.07 -0.51 -10.52
CA ALA A 45 7.49 -0.64 -10.17
C ALA A 45 7.91 -2.11 -10.24
N ALA A 46 8.98 -2.38 -10.98
CA ALA A 46 9.56 -3.71 -11.09
C ALA A 46 10.75 -3.85 -10.12
N ASN A 47 10.77 -4.95 -9.36
CA ASN A 47 11.87 -5.36 -8.50
C ASN A 47 12.39 -6.71 -8.98
N CYS A 48 13.71 -6.89 -9.03
CA CYS A 48 14.35 -8.16 -9.39
C CYS A 48 15.21 -8.64 -8.23
N TYR A 49 14.84 -9.80 -7.67
CA TYR A 49 15.56 -10.49 -6.61
C TYR A 49 16.27 -11.72 -7.23
N ARG A 50 17.55 -11.60 -7.57
CA ARG A 50 18.46 -12.59 -8.17
C ARG A 50 18.90 -13.70 -7.22
N GLY A 51 18.42 -13.73 -5.99
CA GLY A 51 18.77 -14.82 -5.08
C GLY A 51 18.22 -14.69 -3.68
N ALA A 52 18.57 -15.67 -2.85
CA ALA A 52 17.99 -15.84 -1.53
C ALA A 52 18.40 -14.74 -0.53
N LYS A 53 19.55 -14.08 -0.74
CA LYS A 53 20.03 -13.00 0.14
C LYS A 53 19.34 -11.65 -0.12
N GLU A 54 18.77 -11.45 -1.32
CA GLU A 54 18.09 -10.20 -1.63
C GLU A 54 16.73 -10.14 -0.97
N ALA A 55 16.44 -9.00 -0.36
CA ALA A 55 15.33 -8.80 0.53
C ALA A 55 14.85 -7.34 0.49
N VAL A 56 13.62 -7.12 0.93
CA VAL A 56 13.10 -5.80 1.29
C VAL A 56 12.53 -5.90 2.70
N GLY A 57 12.99 -5.04 3.61
CA GLY A 57 12.56 -5.08 5.02
C GLY A 57 11.06 -4.79 5.20
N TYR A 58 10.55 -5.00 6.41
CA TYR A 58 9.15 -4.71 6.74
C TYR A 58 8.80 -3.23 6.50
N HIS A 59 7.87 -2.99 5.60
CA HIS A 59 7.38 -1.66 5.26
C HIS A 59 5.89 -1.69 4.90
N SER A 60 5.29 -0.51 4.84
CA SER A 60 4.01 -0.28 4.17
C SER A 60 4.28 0.73 3.06
N ASP A 61 3.51 0.69 2.00
CA ASP A 61 3.66 1.60 0.88
C ASP A 61 3.43 3.05 1.33
N GLN A 62 4.18 3.98 0.74
CA GLN A 62 4.07 5.41 1.08
C GLN A 62 2.73 5.96 0.61
N MET A 63 1.93 6.47 1.55
CA MET A 63 0.54 6.81 1.29
C MET A 63 0.36 8.15 0.57
N THR A 64 1.40 9.00 0.52
CA THR A 64 1.31 10.39 0.03
C THR A 64 0.53 10.54 -1.27
N TYR A 65 0.80 9.69 -2.27
CA TYR A 65 0.12 9.73 -3.57
C TYR A 65 -0.97 8.67 -3.73
N LEU A 66 -0.96 7.65 -2.87
CA LEU A 66 -1.95 6.58 -2.85
C LEU A 66 -3.27 7.02 -2.18
N GLY A 67 -3.17 7.96 -1.23
CA GLY A 67 -4.25 8.39 -0.36
C GLY A 67 -4.69 7.30 0.65
N PRO A 68 -5.76 7.59 1.40
CA PRO A 68 -6.41 6.64 2.32
C PRO A 68 -6.89 5.36 1.64
N TYR A 69 -6.81 4.25 2.37
CA TYR A 69 -7.33 2.94 1.96
C TYR A 69 -6.96 2.55 0.51
N PRO A 70 -5.65 2.51 0.16
CA PRO A 70 -5.25 2.14 -1.17
C PRO A 70 -5.30 0.63 -1.39
N THR A 71 -5.72 0.23 -2.59
CA THR A 71 -5.54 -1.15 -3.08
C THR A 71 -4.23 -1.21 -3.88
N ILE A 72 -3.42 -2.24 -3.63
CA ILE A 72 -2.14 -2.46 -4.32
C ILE A 72 -2.13 -3.88 -4.90
N ALA A 73 -1.65 -4.04 -6.12
CA ALA A 73 -1.54 -5.36 -6.76
C ALA A 73 -0.08 -5.69 -7.06
N SER A 74 0.35 -6.92 -6.81
CA SER A 74 1.74 -7.34 -6.99
C SER A 74 1.83 -8.69 -7.71
N LEU A 75 2.33 -8.67 -8.93
CA LEU A 75 2.55 -9.85 -9.77
C LEU A 75 3.95 -10.41 -9.51
N SER A 76 4.02 -11.72 -9.24
CA SER A 76 5.28 -12.44 -9.01
C SER A 76 5.58 -13.39 -10.16
N LEU A 77 6.79 -13.31 -10.70
CA LEU A 77 7.30 -14.15 -11.78
C LEU A 77 8.65 -14.73 -11.38
N GLY A 78 8.90 -15.97 -11.78
CA GLY A 78 10.17 -16.68 -11.56
C GLY A 78 10.16 -17.44 -10.24
N THR A 79 11.28 -17.41 -9.52
CA THR A 79 11.45 -18.18 -8.29
C THR A 79 10.46 -17.79 -7.20
N THR A 80 9.86 -18.81 -6.59
CA THR A 80 9.00 -18.67 -5.42
C THR A 80 9.76 -18.01 -4.28
N ARG A 81 9.16 -16.97 -3.69
CA ARG A 81 9.67 -16.34 -2.46
C ARG A 81 8.56 -16.20 -1.44
N GLU A 82 8.95 -16.19 -0.17
CA GLU A 82 8.02 -15.86 0.90
C GLU A 82 7.69 -14.37 0.88
N PHE A 83 6.41 -14.05 0.91
CA PHE A 83 5.89 -12.73 1.24
C PHE A 83 5.32 -12.79 2.65
N ARG A 84 5.91 -12.02 3.57
CA ARG A 84 5.44 -11.99 4.95
C ARG A 84 4.70 -10.70 5.23
N VAL A 85 3.53 -10.83 5.84
CA VAL A 85 2.66 -9.71 6.23
C VAL A 85 2.52 -9.75 7.74
N ARG A 86 3.00 -8.72 8.42
CA ARG A 86 3.01 -8.63 9.88
C ARG A 86 2.13 -7.48 10.34
N GLU A 87 1.25 -7.78 11.29
CA GLU A 87 0.37 -6.82 11.93
C GLU A 87 1.17 -5.75 12.69
N VAL A 88 0.72 -4.50 12.63
CA VAL A 88 1.20 -3.42 13.48
C VAL A 88 0.26 -3.28 14.66
N ILE A 89 0.77 -3.58 15.86
CA ILE A 89 0.00 -3.45 17.10
C ILE A 89 0.46 -2.22 17.91
N PRO A 90 -0.45 -1.55 18.63
CA PRO A 90 -0.11 -0.52 19.60
C PRO A 90 0.85 -1.06 20.68
N LYS A 91 1.69 -0.19 21.24
CA LYS A 91 2.63 -0.60 22.31
C LYS A 91 1.89 -1.09 23.55
N GLU A 92 0.77 -0.46 23.91
CA GLU A 92 -0.04 -0.89 25.07
C GLU A 92 -0.51 -2.34 24.92
N ASN A 93 -0.90 -2.74 23.71
CA ASN A 93 -1.38 -4.09 23.42
C ASN A 93 -0.26 -5.12 23.29
N SER A 94 0.99 -4.68 23.08
CA SER A 94 2.13 -5.59 22.91
C SER A 94 2.50 -6.39 24.17
N ALA A 95 2.05 -5.94 25.35
CA ALA A 95 2.18 -6.70 26.59
C ALA A 95 1.09 -7.80 26.72
N GLN A 96 -0.01 -7.67 25.99
CA GLN A 96 -1.19 -8.56 26.10
C GLN A 96 -1.24 -9.60 24.98
N ARG A 97 -0.72 -9.26 23.78
CA ARG A 97 -0.65 -10.18 22.65
C ARG A 97 0.50 -9.86 21.71
N GLU A 98 0.90 -10.87 20.96
CA GLU A 98 1.90 -10.72 19.89
C GLU A 98 1.27 -10.28 18.57
N ALA A 99 2.07 -9.62 17.74
CA ALA A 99 1.68 -9.23 16.39
C ALA A 99 1.65 -10.46 15.48
N ARG A 100 0.51 -10.69 14.81
CA ARG A 100 0.38 -11.84 13.91
C ARG A 100 1.22 -11.64 12.65
N THR A 101 1.89 -12.71 12.20
CA THR A 101 2.61 -12.72 10.92
C THR A 101 2.03 -13.82 10.03
N PHE A 102 1.59 -13.43 8.83
CA PHE A 102 1.18 -14.33 7.77
C PHE A 102 2.34 -14.55 6.82
N ILE A 103 2.57 -15.80 6.41
CA ILE A 103 3.60 -16.16 5.44
C ILE A 103 2.88 -16.71 4.21
N VAL A 104 3.04 -16.02 3.08
CA VAL A 104 2.39 -16.34 1.82
C VAL A 104 3.47 -16.70 0.80
N PRO A 105 3.61 -17.98 0.40
CA PRO A 105 4.49 -18.35 -0.71
C PRO A 105 3.95 -17.73 -2.01
N LEU A 106 4.81 -17.02 -2.75
CA LEU A 106 4.45 -16.40 -4.02
C LEU A 106 5.11 -17.14 -5.18
N PRO A 107 4.45 -18.17 -5.74
CA PRO A 107 4.99 -18.91 -6.89
C PRO A 107 5.00 -18.08 -8.17
N HIS A 108 5.67 -18.60 -9.20
CA HIS A 108 5.60 -18.04 -10.55
C HIS A 108 4.15 -17.84 -10.98
N ASN A 109 3.87 -16.69 -11.60
CA ASN A 109 2.56 -16.32 -12.13
C ASN A 109 1.47 -16.20 -11.05
N SER A 110 1.83 -15.71 -9.86
CA SER A 110 0.88 -15.39 -8.78
C SER A 110 0.66 -13.89 -8.65
N LEU A 111 -0.59 -13.49 -8.42
CA LEU A 111 -1.00 -12.12 -8.15
C LEU A 111 -1.47 -11.98 -6.71
N VAL A 112 -0.87 -11.06 -5.96
CA VAL A 112 -1.35 -10.66 -4.64
C VAL A 112 -2.07 -9.33 -4.76
N ILE A 113 -3.28 -9.24 -4.20
CA ILE A 113 -4.01 -7.99 -4.05
C ILE A 113 -4.06 -7.64 -2.56
N MET A 114 -3.40 -6.55 -2.20
CA MET A 114 -3.44 -5.98 -0.86
C MET A 114 -4.62 -5.01 -0.79
N HIS A 115 -5.76 -5.50 -0.33
CA HIS A 115 -6.94 -4.66 -0.06
C HIS A 115 -6.75 -3.80 1.19
N PRO A 116 -7.44 -2.66 1.28
CA PRO A 116 -7.64 -1.95 2.54
C PRO A 116 -8.12 -2.89 3.65
N PRO A 117 -7.65 -2.74 4.90
CA PRO A 117 -6.71 -1.73 5.41
C PRO A 117 -5.26 -2.26 5.49
N CYS A 118 -4.77 -2.97 4.45
CA CYS A 118 -3.47 -3.64 4.50
C CYS A 118 -2.31 -2.66 4.75
N GLN A 119 -2.29 -1.49 4.10
CA GLN A 119 -1.20 -0.52 4.25
C GLN A 119 -1.24 0.22 5.59
N GLU A 120 -2.41 0.24 6.23
CA GLU A 120 -2.67 0.93 7.47
C GLU A 120 -2.49 0.04 8.71
N HIS A 121 -2.68 -1.28 8.57
CA HIS A 121 -2.59 -2.21 9.70
C HIS A 121 -1.43 -3.20 9.60
N PHE A 122 -0.82 -3.35 8.43
CA PHE A 122 0.22 -4.35 8.23
C PHE A 122 1.46 -3.73 7.58
N LYS A 123 2.59 -4.35 7.90
CA LYS A 123 3.85 -4.20 7.17
C LYS A 123 4.15 -5.48 6.44
N HIS A 124 4.72 -5.37 5.25
CA HIS A 124 5.07 -6.52 4.44
C HIS A 124 6.56 -6.53 4.06
N THR A 125 7.08 -7.71 3.73
CA THR A 125 8.49 -7.95 3.43
C THR A 125 8.67 -9.13 2.48
N ILE A 126 9.74 -9.08 1.69
CA ILE A 126 10.36 -10.27 1.11
C ILE A 126 11.65 -10.50 1.91
N PRO A 127 11.69 -11.48 2.83
CA PRO A 127 12.86 -11.71 3.67
C PRO A 127 13.95 -12.45 2.90
N SER A 128 15.19 -12.31 3.36
CA SER A 128 16.26 -13.22 2.93
C SER A 128 15.95 -14.64 3.39
N GLN A 129 16.22 -15.63 2.55
CA GLN A 129 16.03 -17.06 2.85
C GLN A 129 17.38 -17.77 2.80
N ARG A 130 17.53 -18.87 3.56
CA ARG A 130 18.76 -19.69 3.51
C ARG A 130 18.85 -20.45 2.20
N THR A 131 17.71 -20.97 1.74
CA THR A 131 17.54 -21.75 0.53
C THR A 131 16.28 -21.30 -0.20
N ILE A 132 16.32 -21.36 -1.53
CA ILE A 132 15.18 -21.12 -2.42
C ILE A 132 15.26 -22.14 -3.55
N ASP A 133 14.11 -22.53 -4.08
CA ASP A 133 14.05 -23.44 -5.21
C ASP A 133 14.39 -22.71 -6.51
N MET A 134 15.08 -23.39 -7.42
CA MET A 134 15.33 -22.87 -8.75
C MET A 134 14.06 -22.99 -9.59
N PHE A 135 13.61 -21.87 -10.15
CA PHE A 135 12.53 -21.84 -11.12
C PHE A 135 13.03 -22.42 -12.44
N ARG A 136 12.30 -23.41 -12.96
CA ARG A 136 12.54 -24.01 -14.28
C ARG A 136 11.37 -23.62 -15.19
N PRO A 137 11.58 -22.75 -16.19
CA PRO A 137 10.51 -22.33 -17.07
C PRO A 137 9.96 -23.54 -17.84
N PRO A 138 8.64 -23.72 -17.94
CA PRO A 138 8.07 -24.79 -18.75
C PRO A 138 8.21 -24.50 -20.26
N PHE A 139 8.36 -23.23 -20.64
CA PHE A 139 8.58 -22.80 -22.01
C PHE A 139 9.51 -21.56 -22.06
N PRO A 140 10.45 -21.49 -23.01
CA PRO A 140 10.86 -22.58 -23.90
C PRO A 140 11.55 -23.71 -23.11
N PRO A 141 11.48 -24.97 -23.58
CA PRO A 141 11.93 -26.16 -22.81
C PRO A 141 13.43 -26.19 -22.49
N ASN A 142 14.24 -25.42 -23.21
CA ASN A 142 15.69 -25.31 -22.99
C ASN A 142 16.08 -24.02 -22.25
N ALA A 143 15.11 -23.35 -21.61
CA ALA A 143 15.41 -22.17 -20.82
C ALA A 143 16.23 -22.55 -19.59
N GLU A 144 17.31 -21.80 -19.35
CA GLU A 144 18.16 -22.02 -18.19
C GLU A 144 17.37 -21.81 -16.89
N PRO A 145 17.52 -22.73 -15.92
CA PRO A 145 16.95 -22.53 -14.59
C PRO A 145 17.43 -21.23 -13.96
N SER A 146 16.55 -20.56 -13.24
CA SER A 146 16.85 -19.28 -12.60
C SER A 146 16.48 -19.31 -11.12
N ASN A 147 17.25 -18.59 -10.32
CA ASN A 147 16.92 -18.29 -8.92
C ASN A 147 16.30 -16.89 -8.76
N ALA A 148 16.04 -16.20 -9.87
CA ALA A 148 15.54 -14.84 -9.88
C ALA A 148 14.02 -14.80 -9.74
N ARG A 149 13.54 -13.90 -8.87
CA ARG A 149 12.15 -13.46 -8.81
C ARG A 149 12.03 -12.05 -9.37
N ILE A 150 11.15 -11.87 -10.34
CA ILE A 150 10.70 -10.55 -10.78
C ILE A 150 9.36 -10.28 -10.11
N ASN A 151 9.21 -9.09 -9.55
CA ASN A 151 7.96 -8.62 -8.96
C ASN A 151 7.57 -7.30 -9.57
N ILE A 152 6.35 -7.21 -10.10
CA ILE A 152 5.80 -5.97 -10.65
C ILE A 152 4.67 -5.53 -9.73
N THR A 153 4.85 -4.40 -9.04
CA THR A 153 3.83 -3.84 -8.14
C THR A 153 3.13 -2.66 -8.80
N PHE A 154 1.83 -2.83 -9.01
CA PHE A 154 0.92 -1.88 -9.62
C PHE A 154 0.21 -1.06 -8.56
N ARG A 155 0.13 0.25 -8.81
CA ARG A 155 -0.41 1.24 -7.88
C ARG A 155 -1.31 2.21 -8.63
N PHE A 156 -2.34 2.66 -7.93
CA PHE A 156 -3.17 3.77 -8.35
C PHE A 156 -2.81 4.99 -7.50
N TYR A 157 -2.06 5.93 -8.08
CA TYR A 157 -1.88 7.25 -7.51
C TYR A 157 -3.12 8.07 -7.77
N ARG A 158 -3.80 8.48 -6.70
CA ARG A 158 -5.09 9.16 -6.84
C ARG A 158 -4.88 10.59 -7.35
N PRO A 159 -5.73 11.08 -8.28
CA PRO A 159 -5.61 12.42 -8.84
C PRO A 159 -5.70 13.55 -7.81
N ASP A 160 -6.42 13.33 -6.70
CA ASP A 160 -6.59 14.27 -5.60
C ASP A 160 -5.38 14.31 -4.63
N PHE A 161 -4.45 13.37 -4.75
CA PHE A 161 -3.22 13.28 -3.97
C PHE A 161 -1.95 13.57 -4.79
N LYS A 162 -2.07 14.38 -5.84
CA LYS A 162 -0.93 14.78 -6.68
C LYS A 162 0.11 15.65 -5.95
N PRO A 163 1.38 15.68 -6.39
CA PRO A 163 2.45 16.41 -5.70
C PRO A 163 2.17 17.89 -5.44
N ASN A 164 1.44 18.58 -6.32
CA ASN A 164 1.10 20.00 -6.15
C ASN A 164 -0.10 20.26 -5.22
N THR A 165 -0.86 19.22 -4.82
CA THR A 165 -1.90 19.33 -3.77
C THR A 165 -1.42 18.83 -2.42
N THR A 166 -0.15 18.42 -2.33
CA THR A 166 0.46 18.00 -1.06
C THR A 166 0.77 19.24 -0.22
N PRO A 167 0.29 19.33 1.03
CA PRO A 167 0.60 20.45 1.91
C PRO A 167 2.12 20.60 2.08
N ARG A 168 2.58 21.85 2.18
CA ARG A 168 3.98 22.14 2.48
C ARG A 168 4.14 22.44 3.96
N CYS A 169 5.21 21.93 4.54
CA CYS A 169 5.57 22.29 5.91
C CYS A 169 6.21 23.69 5.95
N ALA A 170 6.43 24.21 7.16
CA ALA A 170 7.09 25.51 7.37
C ALA A 170 8.53 25.58 6.80
N CYS A 171 9.18 24.44 6.54
CA CYS A 171 10.49 24.41 5.86
C CYS A 171 10.41 24.63 4.35
N GLY A 172 9.20 24.61 3.77
CA GLY A 172 8.98 24.64 2.32
C GLY A 172 8.91 23.26 1.66
N ASP A 173 9.32 22.20 2.37
CA ASP A 173 9.28 20.82 1.84
C ASP A 173 7.85 20.26 1.81
N PRO A 174 7.49 19.45 0.80
CA PRO A 174 6.23 18.71 0.78
C PRO A 174 6.10 17.77 1.98
N CYS A 175 4.93 17.76 2.60
CA CYS A 175 4.61 16.80 3.65
C CYS A 175 4.42 15.39 3.08
N VAL A 176 4.54 14.37 3.93
CA VAL A 176 4.19 12.98 3.61
C VAL A 176 2.93 12.59 4.36
N LEU A 177 2.06 11.82 3.70
CA LEU A 177 0.86 11.28 4.33
C LEU A 177 1.19 9.99 5.09
N ARG A 178 0.66 9.85 6.31
CA ARG A 178 0.81 8.67 7.15
C ARG A 178 -0.53 8.27 7.75
N ALA A 179 -0.79 6.98 7.86
CA ALA A 179 -1.87 6.44 8.66
C ALA A 179 -1.46 6.31 10.14
N ASP A 180 -2.41 6.48 11.05
CA ASP A 180 -2.24 6.14 12.47
C ASP A 180 -2.31 4.62 12.68
N MET A 181 -1.27 3.92 12.22
CA MET A 181 -1.20 2.45 12.32
C MET A 181 -1.23 1.91 13.75
N LYS A 182 -1.04 2.77 14.77
CA LYS A 182 -0.99 2.37 16.18
C LYS A 182 -2.19 2.87 16.98
N GLY A 183 -3.20 3.46 16.32
CA GLY A 183 -4.41 3.94 16.97
C GLY A 183 -4.15 4.89 18.14
N LYS A 184 -3.02 5.62 18.13
CA LYS A 184 -2.65 6.53 19.23
C LYS A 184 -3.60 7.71 19.34
N TRP A 185 -4.26 8.07 18.24
CA TRP A 185 -5.29 9.09 18.23
C TRP A 185 -6.61 8.55 18.78
N ALA A 186 -7.04 7.37 18.33
CA ALA A 186 -8.25 6.71 18.80
C ALA A 186 -8.24 6.48 20.32
N SER A 187 -7.06 6.28 20.94
CA SER A 187 -6.92 6.16 22.39
C SER A 187 -6.91 7.49 23.16
N ARG A 188 -6.68 8.63 22.50
CA ARG A 188 -6.69 9.98 23.11
C ARG A 188 -8.08 10.62 23.09
N GLU A 189 -8.88 10.33 22.08
CA GLU A 189 -10.29 10.74 21.99
C GLU A 189 -11.15 9.75 22.77
N GLN A 190 -11.17 9.83 24.10
CA GLN A 190 -11.92 8.94 25.01
C GLN A 190 -13.46 8.97 24.85
N ASN A 191 -14.02 9.59 23.81
CA ASN A 191 -15.47 9.80 23.65
C ASN A 191 -16.07 9.41 22.29
N SER A 192 -15.29 8.94 21.32
CA SER A 192 -15.88 8.42 20.07
C SER A 192 -16.29 6.96 20.26
N LYS A 193 -17.53 6.75 20.71
CA LYS A 193 -18.22 5.47 20.58
C LYS A 193 -18.23 5.05 19.10
N GLY A 194 -17.39 4.07 18.76
CA GLY A 194 -17.66 3.13 17.68
C GLY A 194 -17.39 3.56 16.23
N ASN A 195 -16.64 4.63 15.95
CA ASN A 195 -16.18 4.87 14.57
C ASN A 195 -14.72 4.47 14.40
N GLU A 196 -14.51 3.23 13.92
CA GLU A 196 -13.23 2.53 13.72
C GLU A 196 -12.40 3.07 12.54
N ASP A 197 -12.68 4.29 12.08
CA ASP A 197 -12.03 4.88 10.91
C ASP A 197 -10.60 5.31 11.22
N ILE A 198 -9.67 4.83 10.38
CA ILE A 198 -8.25 5.12 10.49
C ILE A 198 -8.01 6.60 10.20
N LYS A 199 -7.27 7.27 11.08
CA LYS A 199 -6.88 8.67 10.89
C LYS A 199 -5.60 8.77 10.07
N TYR A 200 -5.53 9.82 9.26
CA TYR A 200 -4.38 10.14 8.43
C TYR A 200 -3.85 11.52 8.78
N PHE A 201 -2.54 11.70 8.70
CA PHE A 201 -1.90 12.96 9.02
C PHE A 201 -0.76 13.27 8.05
N TRP A 202 -0.62 14.56 7.77
CA TRP A 202 0.52 15.12 7.07
C TRP A 202 1.67 15.30 8.06
N GLN A 203 2.87 14.90 7.67
CA GLN A 203 4.08 15.06 8.46
C GLN A 203 5.19 15.64 7.62
N CYS A 204 6.00 16.52 8.21
CA CYS A 204 7.22 17.00 7.58
C CYS A 204 8.19 15.85 7.25
N TYR A 205 8.69 15.81 6.01
CA TYR A 205 9.67 14.83 5.56
C TYR A 205 11.13 15.33 5.63
N SER A 206 11.34 16.60 5.99
CA SER A 206 12.65 17.24 5.94
C SER A 206 13.69 16.54 6.81
N GLY A 207 13.30 15.87 7.91
CA GLY A 207 14.22 15.08 8.73
C GLY A 207 14.91 13.93 7.98
N ALA A 208 14.29 13.38 6.93
CA ALA A 208 14.91 12.35 6.09
C ALA A 208 15.88 12.95 5.05
N GLN A 209 15.68 14.22 4.67
CA GLN A 209 16.50 14.92 3.67
C GLN A 209 17.62 15.76 4.29
N ASN A 210 17.43 16.24 5.53
CA ASN A 210 18.28 17.21 6.22
C ASN A 210 18.95 16.62 7.47
N GLU A 211 19.54 15.43 7.35
CA GLU A 211 20.35 14.80 8.42
C GLU A 211 19.66 14.79 9.82
N GLY A 212 18.35 14.54 9.85
CA GLY A 212 17.56 14.48 11.09
C GLY A 212 16.97 15.81 11.57
N LYS A 213 17.23 16.94 10.90
CA LYS A 213 16.62 18.24 11.23
C LYS A 213 15.21 18.36 10.64
N SER A 214 14.21 17.95 11.41
CA SER A 214 12.79 18.15 11.09
C SER A 214 12.22 19.34 11.87
N CYS A 215 11.33 20.13 11.25
CA CYS A 215 10.58 21.17 11.97
C CYS A 215 9.45 20.62 12.86
N GLY A 216 9.24 19.29 12.86
CA GLY A 216 8.20 18.66 13.67
C GLY A 216 6.77 18.96 13.20
N HIS A 217 6.59 19.62 12.05
CA HIS A 217 5.26 19.92 11.53
C HIS A 217 4.45 18.64 11.32
N TRP A 218 3.23 18.68 11.85
CA TRP A 218 2.22 17.67 11.63
C TRP A 218 0.85 18.35 11.56
N SER A 219 -0.07 17.79 10.76
CA SER A 219 -1.48 18.18 10.76
C SER A 219 -2.36 16.99 10.43
N LEU A 220 -3.57 16.94 11.01
CA LEU A 220 -4.57 15.95 10.62
C LEU A 220 -4.99 16.20 9.17
N MET A 221 -5.10 15.14 8.38
CA MET A 221 -5.65 15.22 7.02
C MET A 221 -7.17 15.28 7.13
N ASP A 222 -7.78 16.26 6.46
CA ASP A 222 -9.23 16.46 6.42
C ASP A 222 -9.67 16.41 4.96
N ILE A 223 -10.43 15.37 4.59
CA ILE A 223 -10.72 15.09 3.18
C ILE A 223 -11.60 16.20 2.56
N ASP A 224 -12.56 16.71 3.32
CA ASP A 224 -13.52 17.71 2.86
C ASP A 224 -12.88 19.10 2.79
N LYS A 225 -12.18 19.50 3.87
CA LYS A 225 -11.49 20.81 3.88
C LYS A 225 -10.38 20.91 2.86
N GLU A 226 -9.74 19.80 2.53
CA GLU A 226 -8.69 19.75 1.52
C GLU A 226 -9.23 19.54 0.09
N GLY A 227 -10.56 19.42 -0.09
CA GLY A 227 -11.19 19.22 -1.40
C GLY A 227 -10.73 17.94 -2.10
N ARG A 228 -10.50 16.88 -1.31
CA ARG A 228 -10.04 15.57 -1.80
C ARG A 228 -11.22 14.63 -2.01
N GLY A 229 -11.08 13.70 -2.93
CA GLY A 229 -12.13 12.81 -3.38
C GLY A 229 -12.34 12.86 -4.90
N PRO A 230 -13.40 12.20 -5.39
CA PRO A 230 -14.52 11.61 -4.62
C PRO A 230 -14.15 10.35 -3.83
N VAL A 231 -14.86 10.12 -2.72
CA VAL A 231 -14.73 8.92 -1.87
C VAL A 231 -16.09 8.29 -1.56
N ILE A 232 -16.10 7.05 -1.05
CA ILE A 232 -17.34 6.29 -0.81
C ILE A 232 -18.24 6.93 0.24
N GLY A 233 -17.65 7.51 1.28
CA GLY A 233 -18.34 8.00 2.47
C GLY A 233 -18.87 9.42 2.41
N THR A 234 -18.77 10.13 1.28
CA THR A 234 -19.32 11.48 1.15
C THR A 234 -20.74 11.42 0.62
N GLY A 235 -21.70 11.26 1.53
CA GLY A 235 -23.12 11.14 1.23
C GLY A 235 -24.00 11.06 2.48
N SER A 236 -23.96 12.08 3.34
CA SER A 236 -25.04 12.43 4.28
C SER A 236 -24.83 13.83 4.85
#